data_AF-A0A1T3YMF5-F1
#
_entry.id   AF-A0A1T3YMF5-F1
#
_cell.length_a   1.000
_cell.length_b   1.000
_cell.length_c   1.000
_cell.angle_alpha   90.00
_cell.angle_beta   90.00
_cell.angle_gamma   90.00
#
_symmetry.space_group_name_H-M   'P 1'
#
loop_
_entity.id
_entity.type
_entity.pdbx_description
1 polymer ?
#
loop_
_entity_poly.entity_id
_entity_poly.type
_entity_poly.pdbx_seq_one_letter_code
_entity_poly.pdbx_strand_id
1 'polypeptide(L)'
;MANSIRILQAEHRAVEDLGLDHGRLLELMQSVYEQIETVSAYKSIILPIKDEKLEEACRIECRKKKYTWGQPSALSNIFLIDKHRLRDRTDVIREREKEIERRKKSRD
;
A
#
# COMPACT_ATOMS: atom_id res chain seq x y z
N MET A 1 -8.63 -8.66 -7.67
CA MET A 1 -7.54 -8.05 -8.46
C MET A 1 -7.97 -7.69 -9.89
N ALA A 2 -8.87 -8.46 -10.51
CA ALA A 2 -9.34 -8.22 -11.88
C ALA A 2 -9.82 -6.78 -12.17
N ASN A 3 -10.52 -6.13 -11.24
CA ASN A 3 -10.97 -4.74 -11.44
C ASN A 3 -9.79 -3.74 -11.51
N SER A 4 -8.75 -3.95 -10.70
CA SER A 4 -7.56 -3.09 -10.69
C SER A 4 -6.79 -3.18 -12.01
N ILE A 5 -6.64 -4.39 -12.56
CA ILE A 5 -6.02 -4.63 -13.87
C ILE A 5 -6.82 -3.93 -14.97
N ARG A 6 -8.15 -4.07 -14.96
CA ARG A 6 -9.03 -3.40 -15.93
C ARG A 6 -8.90 -1.88 -15.90
N ILE A 7 -8.83 -1.28 -14.72
CA ILE A 7 -8.63 0.18 -14.58
C ILE A 7 -7.25 0.56 -15.14
N LEU A 8 -6.20 -0.16 -14.74
CA LEU A 8 -4.83 0.11 -15.23
C LEU A 8 -4.71 -0.02 -16.76
N GLN A 9 -5.44 -0.93 -17.39
CA GLN A 9 -5.48 -1.05 -18.84
C GLN A 9 -6.07 0.20 -19.53
N ALA A 10 -7.09 0.81 -18.93
CA ALA A 10 -7.74 2.00 -19.48
C ALA A 10 -6.94 3.28 -19.22
N GLU A 11 -6.22 3.35 -18.10
CA GLU A 11 -5.63 4.58 -17.56
C GLU A 11 -4.13 4.75 -17.87
N HIS A 12 -3.71 4.50 -19.12
CA HIS A 12 -2.29 4.56 -19.50
C HIS A 12 -1.60 5.88 -19.14
N ARG A 13 -2.19 7.02 -19.55
CA ARG A 13 -1.59 8.34 -19.32
C ARG A 13 -1.48 8.66 -17.84
N ALA A 14 -2.52 8.38 -17.05
CA ALA A 14 -2.49 8.63 -15.62
C ALA A 14 -1.37 7.84 -14.92
N VAL A 15 -1.06 6.62 -15.38
CA VAL A 15 0.05 5.83 -14.85
C VAL A 15 1.41 6.44 -15.20
N GLU A 16 1.59 6.89 -16.46
CA GLU A 16 2.84 7.53 -16.88
C GLU A 16 3.04 8.90 -16.22
N ASP A 17 1.97 9.68 -16.02
CA ASP A 17 2.01 10.97 -15.34
C ASP A 17 2.42 10.85 -13.86
N LEU A 18 2.19 9.68 -13.25
CA LEU A 18 2.69 9.32 -11.93
C LEU A 18 4.16 8.88 -11.93
N GLY A 19 4.83 8.87 -13.09
CA GLY A 19 6.21 8.45 -13.26
C GLY A 19 6.41 6.93 -13.24
N LEU A 20 5.35 6.14 -13.49
CA LEU A 20 5.42 4.68 -13.53
C LEU A 20 5.48 4.16 -14.97
N ASP A 21 6.13 3.02 -15.16
CA ASP A 21 6.11 2.29 -16.43
C ASP A 21 4.79 1.50 -16.55
N HIS A 22 3.90 1.95 -17.42
CA HIS A 22 2.58 1.34 -17.62
C HIS A 22 2.66 -0.14 -18.00
N GLY A 23 3.51 -0.48 -18.98
CA GLY A 23 3.62 -1.84 -19.49
C GLY A 23 4.15 -2.79 -18.42
N ARG A 24 5.27 -2.42 -17.78
CA ARG A 24 5.85 -3.22 -16.69
C ARG A 24 4.91 -3.32 -15.48
N LEU A 25 4.13 -2.27 -15.19
CA LEU A 25 3.18 -2.30 -14.09
C LEU A 25 2.04 -3.28 -14.39
N LEU A 26 1.55 -3.30 -15.62
CA LEU A 26 0.48 -4.22 -16.02
C LEU A 26 0.94 -5.68 -15.95
N GLU A 27 2.14 -5.97 -16.45
CA GLU A 27 2.77 -7.29 -16.34
C GLU A 27 2.95 -7.72 -14.88
N LEU A 28 3.44 -6.81 -14.04
CA LEU A 28 3.58 -7.05 -12.61
C LEU A 28 2.22 -7.40 -11.98
N MET A 29 1.18 -6.62 -12.22
CA MET A 29 -0.15 -6.88 -11.65
C MET A 29 -0.76 -8.20 -12.13
N GLN A 30 -0.55 -8.57 -13.39
CA GLN A 30 -0.99 -9.85 -13.94
C GLN A 30 -0.28 -11.03 -13.26
N SER A 31 1.05 -10.94 -13.11
CA SER A 31 1.83 -11.98 -12.42
C SER A 31 1.44 -12.15 -10.95
N VAL A 32 1.09 -11.05 -10.26
CA VAL A 32 0.64 -11.10 -8.88
C VAL A 32 -0.76 -11.70 -8.78
N TYR A 33 -1.64 -11.41 -9.74
CA TYR A 33 -2.96 -12.03 -9.80
C TYR A 33 -2.85 -13.55 -9.96
N GLU A 34 -2.00 -14.03 -10.85
CA GLU A 34 -1.74 -15.47 -11.03
C GLU A 34 -1.15 -16.12 -9.77
N GLN A 35 -0.24 -15.44 -9.06
CA GLN A 35 0.27 -15.93 -7.78
C GLN A 35 -0.83 -16.07 -6.73
N ILE A 36 -1.83 -15.18 -6.73
CA ILE A 36 -2.97 -15.26 -5.81
C ILE A 36 -3.88 -16.44 -6.18
N GLU A 37 -4.21 -16.58 -7.47
CA GLU A 37 -5.07 -17.68 -7.95
C GLU A 37 -4.43 -19.06 -7.71
N THR A 38 -3.10 -19.14 -7.77
CA THR A 38 -2.33 -20.37 -7.49
C THR A 38 -2.03 -20.57 -6.00
N VAL A 39 -2.52 -19.69 -5.11
CA VAL A 39 -2.29 -19.73 -3.65
C VAL A 39 -0.78 -19.79 -3.32
N SER A 40 0.02 -19.07 -4.12
CA SER A 40 1.45 -18.96 -3.90
C SER A 40 1.77 -18.09 -2.69
N ALA A 41 2.91 -18.36 -2.04
CA ALA A 41 3.37 -17.54 -0.93
C ALA A 41 3.56 -16.07 -1.36
N TYR A 42 3.11 -15.14 -0.51
CA TYR A 42 3.23 -13.71 -0.79
C TYR A 42 4.69 -13.29 -0.98
N LYS A 43 4.94 -12.49 -2.01
CA LYS A 43 6.22 -11.84 -2.28
C LYS A 43 6.04 -10.33 -2.32
N SER A 44 7.00 -9.61 -1.74
CA SER A 44 7.04 -8.15 -1.85
C SER A 44 7.28 -7.75 -3.30
N ILE A 45 6.51 -6.76 -3.76
CA ILE A 45 6.62 -6.21 -5.10
C ILE A 45 7.29 -4.84 -5.05
N ILE A 46 8.03 -4.51 -6.10
CA ILE A 46 8.56 -3.16 -6.32
C ILE A 46 7.81 -2.56 -7.50
N LEU A 47 7.28 -1.35 -7.32
CA LEU A 47 6.61 -0.65 -8.40
C LEU A 47 7.63 -0.25 -9.47
N PRO A 48 7.33 -0.46 -10.76
CA PRO A 48 8.24 -0.10 -11.85
C PRO A 48 8.19 1.41 -12.08
N ILE A 49 9.04 2.13 -11.38
CA ILE A 49 9.21 3.57 -11.55
C ILE A 49 10.03 3.80 -12.84
N LYS A 50 9.53 4.66 -13.72
CA LYS A 50 10.16 5.09 -14.97
C LYS A 50 10.90 6.43 -14.81
N ASP A 51 10.38 7.31 -13.96
CA ASP A 51 11.01 8.59 -13.66
C ASP A 51 12.22 8.41 -12.72
N GLU A 52 13.43 8.62 -13.25
CA GLU A 52 14.69 8.50 -12.51
C GLU A 52 14.76 9.46 -11.31
N LYS A 53 14.16 10.64 -11.40
CA LYS A 53 14.14 11.61 -10.29
C LYS A 53 13.23 11.13 -9.17
N LEU A 54 12.09 10.52 -9.51
CA LEU A 54 11.18 9.93 -8.54
C LEU A 54 11.86 8.77 -7.82
N GLU A 55 12.54 7.89 -8.56
CA GLU A 55 13.25 6.76 -7.96
C GLU A 55 14.35 7.24 -7.00
N GLU A 56 15.15 8.23 -7.40
CA GLU A 56 16.20 8.77 -6.53
C GLU A 56 15.61 9.45 -5.29
N ALA A 57 14.50 10.19 -5.42
CA ALA A 57 13.79 10.76 -4.27
C ALA A 57 13.35 9.68 -3.28
N CYS A 58 12.80 8.56 -3.78
CA CYS A 58 12.44 7.42 -2.95
C CYS A 58 13.66 6.80 -2.24
N ARG A 59 14.77 6.62 -2.96
CA ARG A 59 16.03 6.09 -2.40
C ARG A 59 16.58 7.01 -1.30
N ILE A 60 16.57 8.33 -1.51
CA ILE A 60 16.98 9.33 -0.51
C ILE A 60 16.14 9.22 0.75
N GLU A 61 14.82 9.18 0.61
CA GLU A 61 13.91 9.08 1.77
C GLU A 61 14.07 7.77 2.54
N CYS A 62 14.31 6.66 1.84
CA CYS A 62 14.65 5.39 2.49
C CYS A 62 15.96 5.50 3.28
N ARG A 63 17.02 6.09 2.70
CA ARG A 63 18.29 6.31 3.40
C ARG A 63 18.10 7.15 4.67
N LYS A 64 17.34 8.25 4.60
CA LYS A 64 17.03 9.10 5.76
C LYS A 64 16.35 8.32 6.90
N LYS A 65 15.45 7.39 6.54
CA LYS A 65 14.72 6.55 7.50
C LYS A 65 15.47 5.28 7.91
N LYS A 66 16.71 5.09 7.45
CA LYS A 66 17.53 3.88 7.64
C LYS A 66 16.85 2.61 7.10
N TYR A 67 16.10 2.75 6.02
CA TYR A 67 15.51 1.64 5.27
C TYR A 67 16.34 1.34 4.03
N THR A 68 16.43 0.06 3.69
CA THR A 68 17.03 -0.40 2.44
C THR A 68 15.97 -0.35 1.33
N TRP A 69 16.22 0.46 0.29
CA TRP A 69 15.33 0.54 -0.86
C TRP A 69 15.17 -0.83 -1.53
N GLY A 70 13.93 -1.20 -1.87
CA GLY A 70 13.64 -2.48 -2.52
C GLY A 70 13.82 -3.72 -1.65
N GLN A 71 14.08 -3.57 -0.35
CA GLN A 71 14.19 -4.72 0.54
C GLN A 71 12.83 -5.42 0.69
N PRO A 72 12.75 -6.75 0.50
CA PRO A 72 11.54 -7.50 0.78
C PRO A 72 11.10 -7.34 2.25
N SER A 73 9.80 -7.38 2.46
CA SER A 73 9.21 -7.36 3.80
C SER A 73 9.63 -8.60 4.58
N ALA A 74 9.99 -8.41 5.85
CA ALA A 74 10.25 -9.52 6.76
C ALA A 74 8.92 -10.18 7.16
N LEU A 75 8.54 -11.25 6.45
CA LEU A 75 7.29 -11.99 6.68
C LEU A 75 7.28 -12.78 8.01
N SER A 76 8.40 -12.84 8.73
CA SER A 76 8.50 -13.38 10.08
C SER A 76 8.04 -12.41 11.18
N ASN A 77 7.81 -11.13 10.85
CA ASN A 77 7.39 -10.14 11.82
C ASN A 77 5.86 -10.14 12.01
N ILE A 78 5.38 -10.84 13.03
CA ILE A 78 3.95 -10.96 13.38
C ILE A 78 3.29 -9.59 13.56
N PHE A 79 4.01 -8.58 14.05
CA PHE A 79 3.46 -7.23 14.20
C PHE A 79 3.16 -6.57 12.85
N LEU A 80 3.93 -6.85 11.80
CA LEU A 80 3.64 -6.37 10.44
C LEU A 80 2.37 -7.00 9.89
N ILE A 81 2.15 -8.28 10.17
CA ILE A 81 0.96 -9.04 9.75
C ILE A 81 -0.28 -8.56 10.51
N ASP A 82 -0.17 -8.48 11.84
CA ASP A 82 -1.28 -8.19 12.74
C ASP A 82 -1.38 -6.71 13.14
N LYS A 83 -0.70 -5.80 12.42
CA LYS A 83 -0.59 -4.37 12.81
C LYS A 83 -1.96 -3.75 13.13
N HIS A 84 -2.99 -4.06 12.35
CA HIS A 84 -4.34 -3.52 12.57
C HIS A 84 -5.06 -4.11 13.80
N ARG A 85 -4.69 -5.34 14.21
CA ARG A 85 -5.18 -5.99 15.42
C ARG A 85 -4.42 -5.53 16.65
N LEU A 86 -3.11 -5.36 16.53
CA LEU A 86 -2.19 -5.08 17.63
C LEU A 86 -1.90 -3.59 17.85
N ARG A 87 -2.27 -2.69 16.93
CA ARG A 87 -2.11 -1.25 17.18
C ARG A 87 -2.92 -0.83 18.40
N ASP A 88 -2.38 0.09 19.17
CA ASP A 88 -3.15 0.78 20.20
C ASP A 88 -4.30 1.56 19.53
N ARG A 89 -5.53 1.34 20.03
CA ARG A 89 -6.76 1.95 19.52
C ARG A 89 -7.38 2.91 20.54
N THR A 90 -6.68 3.20 21.63
CA THR A 90 -7.18 4.04 22.74
C THR A 90 -7.72 5.37 22.23
N ASP A 91 -7.02 6.05 21.31
CA ASP A 91 -7.46 7.34 20.79
C ASP A 91 -8.74 7.24 19.95
N VAL A 92 -8.89 6.17 19.17
CA VAL A 92 -10.11 5.92 18.38
C VAL A 92 -11.30 5.63 19.28
N ILE A 93 -11.08 4.89 20.38
CA ILE A 93 -12.12 4.57 21.36
C ILE A 93 -12.56 5.85 22.09
N ARG A 94 -11.61 6.64 22.60
CA ARG A 94 -11.89 7.94 23.25
C ARG A 94 -12.65 8.90 22.34
N GLU A 95 -12.28 8.97 21.06
CA GLU A 95 -12.97 9.86 20.13
C GLU A 95 -14.41 9.38 19.84
N ARG A 96 -14.63 8.06 19.75
CA ARG A 96 -15.98 7.50 19.66
C ARG A 96 -16.84 7.79 20.89
N GLU A 97 -16.26 7.69 22.10
CA GLU A 97 -16.97 8.03 23.34
C GLU A 97 -17.40 9.50 23.36
N LYS A 98 -16.50 10.42 23.01
CA LYS A 98 -16.81 11.85 22.89
C LYS A 98 -17.94 12.12 21.89
N GLU A 99 -17.91 11.47 20.73
CA GLU A 99 -18.96 11.61 19.72
C GLU A 99 -20.31 11.05 20.18
N ILE A 100 -20.31 9.95 20.94
CA ILE A 100 -21.54 9.42 21.57
C ILE A 100 -22.09 10.43 22.58
N GLU A 101 -21.26 11.01 23.44
CA GLU A 101 -21.69 12.03 24.41
C GLU A 101 -22.26 13.27 23.72
N ARG A 102 -21.61 13.76 22.65
CA ARG A 102 -22.13 14.89 21.85
C ARG A 102 -23.51 14.60 21.29
N ARG A 103 -23.73 13.41 20.72
CA ARG A 103 -25.03 12.99 20.16
C ARG A 103 -26.11 12.79 21.21
N LYS A 104 -25.74 12.41 22.45
CA LYS A 104 -26.69 12.34 23.57
C LYS A 104 -27.12 13.75 24.00
N LYS A 105 -26.17 14.67 24.14
CA LYS A 105 -26.46 16.08 24.52
C LYS A 105 -27.26 16.86 23.46
N SER A 106 -27.25 16.43 22.19
CA SER A 106 -28.04 17.07 21.13
C SER A 106 -29.45 16.48 20.96
N ARG A 107 -29.81 15.48 21.78
CA ARG A 107 -31.12 14.80 21.74
C ARG A 107 -32.00 15.14 22.95
N ASP A 108 -31.44 15.80 23.96
CA ASP A 108 -32.15 16.46 25.06
C ASP A 108 -32.38 17.95 24.71
#